data_AF-A0A1Q7KBJ2-F1
#
_entry.id   AF-A0A1Q7KBJ2-F1
#
_cell.length_a   1.000
_cell.length_b   1.000
_cell.length_c   1.000
_cell.angle_alpha   90.00
_cell.angle_beta   90.00
_cell.angle_gamma   90.00
#
_symmetry.space_group_name_H-M   'P 1'
#
loop_
_entity.id
_entity.type
_entity.pdbx_description
1 polymer ?
#
loop_
_entity_poly.entity_id
_entity_poly.type
_entity_poly.pdbx_seq_one_letter_code
_entity_poly.pdbx_strand_id
1 'polypeptide(L)'
;MMKLGELVDRYHALAAKHGAPVALAAFELPQEETERLFSGYEEDYHIGRFFRFDEIDGARYSINGFPATHVSIESEIQTIL
;
A
#
# COMPACT_ATOMS: atom_id res chain seq x y z
N MET A 1 6.81 -6.51 10.88
CA MET A 1 6.74 -5.83 9.58
C MET A 1 6.50 -6.91 8.55
N MET A 2 5.32 -6.91 7.91
CA MET A 2 5.01 -7.79 6.77
C MET A 2 6.09 -7.62 5.69
N LYS A 3 6.47 -8.69 4.99
CA LYS A 3 7.44 -8.58 3.88
C LYS A 3 6.77 -8.05 2.61
N LEU A 4 7.57 -7.54 1.66
CA LEU A 4 7.03 -6.94 0.43
C LEU A 4 6.22 -7.96 -0.38
N GLY A 5 6.72 -9.18 -0.54
CA GLY A 5 5.99 -10.25 -1.24
C GLY A 5 4.66 -10.58 -0.57
N GLU A 6 4.64 -10.70 0.76
CA GLU A 6 3.41 -10.96 1.53
C GLU A 6 2.38 -9.81 1.38
N LEU A 7 2.85 -8.56 1.35
CA LEU A 7 2.01 -7.40 1.12
C LEU A 7 1.40 -7.40 -0.28
N VAL A 8 2.21 -7.72 -1.29
CA VAL A 8 1.76 -7.78 -2.69
C VAL A 8 0.78 -8.93 -2.91
N ASP A 9 1.02 -10.09 -2.32
CA ASP A 9 0.07 -11.22 -2.33
C ASP A 9 -1.27 -10.83 -1.69
N ARG A 10 -1.22 -10.12 -0.56
CA ARG A 10 -2.44 -9.63 0.11
C ARG A 10 -3.16 -8.57 -0.71
N TYR A 11 -2.42 -7.65 -1.34
CA TYR A 11 -3.00 -6.70 -2.29
C TYR A 11 -3.68 -7.43 -3.44
N HIS A 12 -3.09 -8.49 -4.00
CA HIS A 12 -3.69 -9.29 -5.06
C HIS A 12 -4.97 -10.01 -4.66
N ALA A 13 -5.07 -10.46 -3.40
CA ALA A 13 -6.30 -11.05 -2.90
C ALA A 13 -7.44 -10.03 -2.76
N LEU A 14 -7.11 -8.74 -2.59
CA LEU A 14 -8.08 -7.65 -2.38
C LEU A 14 -8.40 -6.87 -3.66
N ALA A 15 -7.41 -6.72 -4.55
CA ALA A 15 -7.50 -5.92 -5.76
C ALA A 15 -8.15 -6.71 -6.90
N ALA A 16 -9.05 -6.07 -7.64
CA ALA A 16 -9.61 -6.68 -8.87
C ALA A 16 -8.54 -6.86 -9.98
N LYS A 17 -7.52 -5.99 -9.99
CA LYS A 17 -6.38 -6.00 -10.92
C LYS A 17 -5.25 -5.12 -10.37
N HIS A 18 -4.04 -5.25 -10.92
CA HIS A 18 -2.95 -4.29 -10.66
C HIS A 18 -3.38 -2.85 -10.97
N GLY A 19 -2.84 -1.90 -10.21
CA GLY A 19 -3.18 -0.48 -10.31
C GLY A 19 -4.61 -0.13 -9.88
N ALA A 20 -5.39 -1.09 -9.38
CA ALA A 20 -6.69 -0.80 -8.79
C ALA A 20 -6.51 -0.28 -7.35
N PRO A 21 -7.21 0.80 -6.96
CA PRO A 21 -7.15 1.30 -5.59
C PRO A 21 -7.79 0.31 -4.62
N VAL A 22 -7.06 -0.03 -3.56
CA VAL A 22 -7.53 -0.84 -2.44
C VAL A 22 -7.49 0.00 -1.18
N ALA A 23 -8.58 0.00 -0.40
CA ALA A 23 -8.63 0.72 0.86
C ALA A 23 -7.55 0.20 1.82
N LEU A 24 -6.79 1.10 2.44
CA LEU A 24 -5.77 0.75 3.42
C LEU A 24 -6.36 -0.01 4.62
N ALA A 25 -7.62 0.28 4.96
CA ALA A 25 -8.38 -0.45 5.97
C ALA A 25 -8.64 -1.93 5.62
N ALA A 26 -8.67 -2.30 4.33
CA ALA A 26 -8.92 -3.68 3.90
C ALA A 26 -7.76 -4.63 4.20
N PHE A 27 -6.58 -4.09 4.55
CA PHE A 27 -5.46 -4.88 5.04
C PHE A 27 -5.64 -5.31 6.50
N GLU A 28 -6.70 -4.88 7.20
CA GLU A 28 -7.07 -5.31 8.57
C GLU A 28 -5.90 -5.25 9.56
N LEU A 29 -5.00 -4.30 9.38
CA LEU A 29 -3.91 -4.00 10.30
C LEU A 29 -4.33 -2.85 11.24
N PRO A 30 -3.82 -2.81 12.48
CA PRO A 30 -3.96 -1.64 13.33
C PRO A 30 -3.46 -0.37 12.62
N GLN A 31 -4.06 0.79 12.92
CA GLN A 31 -3.75 2.03 12.21
C GLN A 31 -2.25 2.38 12.21
N GLU A 32 -1.61 2.33 13.38
CA GLU A 32 -0.17 2.59 13.51
C GLU A 32 0.68 1.61 12.68
N GLU A 33 0.26 0.34 12.60
CA GLU A 33 0.97 -0.66 11.83
C GLU A 33 0.80 -0.44 10.33
N THR A 34 -0.40 -0.07 9.87
CA THR A 34 -0.65 0.33 8.48
C THR A 34 0.22 1.53 8.11
N GLU A 35 0.18 2.60 8.90
CA GLU A 35 0.96 3.81 8.65
C GLU A 35 2.46 3.50 8.60
N ARG A 36 2.98 2.75 9.57
CA ARG A 36 4.39 2.36 9.60
C ARG A 36 4.77 1.50 8.39
N LEU A 37 3.95 0.51 8.04
CA LEU A 37 4.22 -0.43 6.94
C LEU A 37 4.32 0.29 5.60
N PHE A 38 3.28 1.05 5.24
CA PHE A 38 3.21 1.70 3.95
C PHE A 38 4.17 2.90 3.87
N SER A 39 4.41 3.63 4.96
CA SER A 39 5.43 4.68 4.97
C SER A 39 6.83 4.12 4.71
N GLY A 40 7.16 2.96 5.31
CA GLY A 40 8.47 2.34 5.11
C GLY A 40 8.71 1.88 3.66
N TYR A 41 7.66 1.48 2.94
CA TYR A 41 7.78 1.12 1.52
C TYR A 41 7.74 2.34 0.59
N GLU A 42 6.99 3.37 0.95
CA GLU A 42 6.94 4.62 0.19
C GLU A 42 8.30 5.34 0.25
N GLU A 43 8.95 5.35 1.42
CA GLU A 43 10.27 5.98 1.62
C GLU A 43 11.40 5.29 0.83
N ASP A 44 11.31 3.98 0.61
CA ASP A 44 12.28 3.26 -0.23
C ASP A 44 11.98 3.50 -1.72
N TYR A 45 12.75 4.37 -2.38
CA TYR A 45 12.59 4.69 -3.80
C TYR A 45 12.54 3.46 -4.73
N HIS A 46 13.26 2.37 -4.42
CA HIS A 46 13.24 1.18 -5.26
C HIS A 46 11.87 0.47 -5.24
N ILE A 47 11.10 0.67 -4.17
CA ILE A 47 9.80 0.05 -3.90
C ILE A 47 8.67 1.07 -4.10
N GLY A 48 8.73 2.23 -3.44
CA GLY A 48 7.68 3.25 -3.38
C GLY A 48 7.26 3.77 -4.74
N ARG A 49 8.13 3.73 -5.75
CA ARG A 49 7.80 4.06 -7.15
C ARG A 49 6.66 3.22 -7.76
N PHE A 50 6.35 2.07 -7.17
CA PHE A 50 5.26 1.19 -7.61
C PHE A 50 3.97 1.38 -6.82
N PHE A 51 4.00 2.21 -5.77
CA PHE A 51 2.88 2.47 -4.89
C PHE A 51 2.27 3.83 -5.26
N ARG A 52 0.95 3.86 -5.43
CA ARG A 52 0.20 5.11 -5.55
C ARG A 52 -0.79 5.22 -4.41
N PHE A 53 -0.73 6.33 -3.69
CA PHE A 53 -1.60 6.61 -2.57
C PHE A 53 -2.60 7.69 -2.95
N ASP A 54 -3.87 7.42 -2.67
CA ASP A 54 -4.98 8.32 -3.00
C ASP A 54 -5.82 8.64 -1.76
N GLU A 55 -6.32 9.87 -1.69
CA GLU A 55 -7.31 10.33 -0.72
C GLU A 55 -8.68 10.38 -1.41
N ILE A 56 -9.51 9.36 -1.19
CA ILE A 56 -10.85 9.22 -1.76
C ILE A 56 -11.87 9.36 -0.62
N ASP A 57 -12.42 8.24 -0.13
CA ASP A 57 -13.35 8.16 0.99
C ASP A 57 -12.87 7.09 2.00
N GLY A 58 -13.34 7.16 3.24
CA GLY A 58 -13.12 6.14 4.26
C GLY A 58 -12.06 6.51 5.31
N ALA A 59 -11.46 5.49 5.92
CA ALA A 59 -10.47 5.66 6.98
C ALA A 59 -9.18 6.28 6.44
N ARG A 60 -8.72 7.35 7.08
CA ARG A 60 -7.54 8.12 6.71
C ARG A 60 -6.33 7.65 7.51
N TYR A 61 -5.21 7.50 6.82
CA TYR A 61 -3.91 7.09 7.34
C TYR A 61 -2.87 8.16 6.96
N SER A 62 -1.84 8.30 7.78
CA SER A 62 -0.66 9.14 7.47
C SER A 62 0.46 8.28 6.88
N ILE A 63 0.67 8.35 5.57
CA ILE A 63 1.74 7.65 4.85
C ILE A 63 2.86 8.64 4.53
N ASN A 64 4.00 8.48 5.20
CA ASN A 64 5.15 9.38 5.13
C ASN A 64 4.79 10.88 5.32
N GLY A 65 3.84 11.15 6.23
CA GLY A 65 3.33 12.50 6.51
C GLY A 65 2.27 13.01 5.53
N PHE A 66 1.95 12.26 4.48
CA PHE A 66 0.87 12.57 3.56
C PHE A 66 -0.40 11.78 3.89
N PRO A 67 -1.57 12.38 3.75
CA PRO A 67 -2.81 11.67 3.96
C PRO A 67 -3.12 10.68 2.83
N ALA A 68 -3.55 9.47 3.19
CA ALA A 68 -4.01 8.48 2.24
C ALA A 68 -5.17 7.67 2.81
N THR A 69 -6.02 7.17 1.92
CA THR A 69 -7.12 6.25 2.24
C THR A 69 -6.98 4.93 1.48
N HIS A 70 -6.38 4.98 0.29
CA HIS A 70 -6.22 3.86 -0.62
C HIS A 70 -4.77 3.74 -1.09
N VAL A 71 -4.41 2.53 -1.50
CA VAL A 71 -3.16 2.21 -2.17
C VAL A 71 -3.43 1.43 -3.46
N SER A 72 -2.72 1.78 -4.52
CA SER A 72 -2.65 1.01 -5.76
C SER A 72 -1.21 0.53 -5.94
N ILE A 73 -1.04 -0.72 -6.36
CA ILE A 73 0.29 -1.29 -6.63
C ILE A 73 0.39 -1.65 -8.12
N GLU A 74 1.36 -1.03 -8.80
CA GLU A 74 1.63 -1.25 -10.22
C GLU A 74 2.20 -2.65 -10.48
N SER A 75 1.94 -3.19 -11.67
CA SER A 75 2.35 -4.56 -12.05
C SER A 75 3.85 -4.77 -12.04
N GLU A 76 4.61 -3.71 -12.30
CA GLU A 76 6.06 -3.70 -12.41
C GLU A 76 6.75 -3.99 -11.06
N ILE A 77 6.02 -4.01 -9.95
CA ILE A 77 6.51 -4.49 -8.66
C ILE A 77 7.08 -5.92 -8.76
N GLN A 78 6.55 -6.74 -9.66
CA GLN A 78 7.02 -8.11 -9.93
C GLN A 78 8.47 -8.17 -10.42
N THR A 79 9.04 -7.06 -10.89
CA THR A 79 10.45 -7.01 -11.32
C THR A 79 11.45 -7.04 -10.16
N ILE A 80 10.99 -6.81 -8.93
CA ILE A 80 11.81 -6.77 -7.72
C ILE A 80 11.35 -7.74 -6.62
N LEU A 81 10.37 -8.60 -6.94
CA LEU A 81 9.88 -9.70 -6.12
C LEU A 81 10.55 -11.01 -6.51
#